data_AF-A0A6D1AGY7-F1
#
_entry.id   AF-A0A6D1AGY7-F1
#
_cell.length_a   1.000
_cell.length_b   1.000
_cell.length_c   1.000
_cell.angle_alpha   90.00
_cell.angle_beta   90.00
_cell.angle_gamma   90.00
#
_symmetry.space_group_name_H-M   'P 1'
#
loop_
_entity.id
_entity.type
_entity.pdbx_description
1 polymer ?
#
loop_
_entity_poly.entity_id
_entity_poly.type
_entity_poly.pdbx_seq_one_letter_code
_entity_poly.pdbx_strand_id
1 'polypeptide(L)'
;PDWKALIQEIGNRQIREKLLHFFETSASYSPEALIEHYVYTFDFGKKTNMYVTYFNSGEQRERGIELLHLKNTYEQSGFLPTEKELPDYLPLMLEFAAAAEIEAARSVFEKYLSNV
;
A
#
# COMPACT_ATOMS: atom_id res chain seq x y z
N PRO A 1 -21.56 5.12 -5.14
CA PRO A 1 -20.62 4.82 -4.04
C PRO A 1 -19.68 6.00 -3.81
N ASP A 2 -19.30 6.23 -2.56
CA ASP A 2 -18.57 7.43 -2.13
C ASP A 2 -17.19 7.55 -2.82
N TRP A 3 -16.59 6.42 -3.20
CA TRP A 3 -15.31 6.39 -3.93
C TRP A 3 -15.34 7.09 -5.29
N LYS A 4 -16.49 7.15 -5.98
CA LYS A 4 -16.58 7.82 -7.29
C LYS A 4 -16.35 9.32 -7.16
N ALA A 5 -16.91 9.94 -6.11
CA ALA A 5 -16.73 11.37 -5.85
C ALA A 5 -15.27 11.67 -5.48
N LEU A 6 -14.70 10.88 -4.56
CA LEU A 6 -13.30 11.01 -4.14
C LEU A 6 -12.31 10.93 -5.31
N ILE A 7 -12.51 9.98 -6.24
CA ILE A 7 -11.63 9.84 -7.40
C ILE A 7 -11.75 11.04 -8.36
N GLN A 8 -12.90 11.71 -8.43
CA GLN A 8 -13.07 12.90 -9.29
C GLN A 8 -12.28 14.12 -8.79
N GLU A 9 -11.98 14.18 -7.49
CA GLU A 9 -11.15 15.24 -6.90
C GLU A 9 -9.66 15.12 -7.31
N ILE A 10 -9.23 13.96 -7.81
CA ILE A 10 -7.86 13.75 -8.28
C ILE A 10 -7.62 14.57 -9.56
N GLY A 11 -6.74 15.57 -9.47
CA GLY A 11 -6.40 16.46 -10.59
C GLY A 11 -5.69 15.77 -11.75
N ASN A 12 -4.92 14.70 -11.48
CA ASN A 12 -4.26 13.92 -12.53
C ASN A 12 -5.26 13.02 -13.27
N ARG A 13 -5.55 13.38 -14.53
CA ARG A 13 -6.50 12.67 -15.39
C ARG A 13 -6.16 11.19 -15.60
N GLN A 14 -4.89 10.87 -15.84
CA GLN A 14 -4.47 9.50 -16.13
C GLN A 14 -4.64 8.60 -14.91
N ILE A 15 -4.28 9.09 -13.72
CA ILE A 15 -4.49 8.37 -12.45
C ILE A 15 -5.98 8.18 -12.21
N ARG A 16 -6.77 9.23 -12.39
CA ARG A 16 -8.23 9.20 -12.23
C ARG A 16 -8.88 8.14 -13.13
N GLU A 17 -8.55 8.13 -14.43
CA GLU A 17 -9.10 7.16 -15.39
C GLU A 17 -8.72 5.71 -15.02
N LYS A 18 -7.48 5.47 -14.61
CA LYS A 18 -7.03 4.14 -14.16
C LYS A 18 -7.79 3.66 -12.93
N LEU A 19 -7.94 4.51 -11.92
CA LEU A 19 -8.66 4.17 -10.69
C LEU A 19 -10.16 3.94 -10.96
N LEU A 20 -10.80 4.81 -11.73
CA LEU A 20 -12.20 4.62 -12.12
C LEU A 20 -12.40 3.27 -12.82
N HIS A 21 -11.55 2.95 -13.80
CA HIS A 21 -11.63 1.69 -14.52
C HIS A 21 -11.44 0.48 -13.58
N PHE A 22 -10.47 0.54 -12.67
CA PHE A 22 -10.25 -0.53 -11.68
C PHE A 22 -11.49 -0.73 -10.79
N PHE A 23 -12.02 0.34 -10.18
CA PHE A 23 -13.16 0.22 -9.26
C PHE A 23 -14.46 -0.16 -9.97
N GLU A 24 -14.68 0.27 -11.21
CA GLU A 24 -15.83 -0.16 -12.00
C GLU A 24 -15.74 -1.63 -12.39
N THR A 25 -14.54 -2.10 -12.74
CA THR A 25 -14.30 -3.51 -13.06
C THR A 25 -14.47 -4.39 -11.82
N SER A 26 -13.85 -4.02 -10.70
CA SER A 26 -13.94 -4.80 -9.46
C SER A 26 -15.35 -4.84 -8.89
N ALA A 27 -16.14 -3.77 -9.03
CA ALA A 27 -17.54 -3.73 -8.63
C ALA A 27 -18.45 -4.68 -9.44
N SER A 28 -17.99 -5.19 -10.59
CA SER A 28 -18.73 -6.16 -11.40
C SER A 28 -18.52 -7.62 -10.97
N TYR A 29 -17.53 -7.88 -10.11
CA TYR A 29 -17.21 -9.21 -9.61
C TYR A 29 -18.05 -9.58 -8.38
N SER A 30 -18.30 -10.88 -8.21
CA SER A 30 -18.85 -11.39 -6.95
C SER A 30 -17.80 -11.29 -5.83
N PRO A 31 -18.21 -11.28 -4.55
CA PRO A 31 -17.28 -11.30 -3.43
C PRO A 31 -16.27 -12.47 -3.50
N GLU A 32 -16.72 -13.65 -3.92
CA GLU A 32 -15.87 -14.84 -4.06
C GLU A 32 -14.82 -14.66 -5.15
N ALA A 33 -15.23 -14.10 -6.30
CA ALA A 33 -14.31 -13.80 -7.40
C ALA A 33 -13.28 -12.72 -7.00
N LEU A 34 -13.67 -11.73 -6.17
CA LEU A 34 -12.73 -10.73 -5.63
C LEU A 34 -11.70 -11.36 -4.69
N ILE A 35 -12.12 -12.27 -3.82
CA ILE A 35 -11.21 -13.01 -2.92
C ILE A 35 -10.23 -13.85 -3.75
N GLU A 36 -10.73 -14.60 -4.73
CA GLU A 36 -9.89 -15.40 -5.62
C GLU A 36 -8.88 -14.53 -6.37
N HIS A 37 -9.32 -13.40 -6.93
CA HIS A 37 -8.44 -12.47 -7.63
C HIS A 37 -7.37 -11.87 -6.71
N TYR A 38 -7.75 -11.52 -5.47
CA TYR A 38 -6.82 -11.01 -4.46
C TYR A 38 -5.74 -12.05 -4.14
N VAL A 39 -6.15 -13.26 -3.76
CA VAL A 39 -5.23 -14.35 -3.39
C VAL A 39 -4.31 -14.70 -4.55
N TYR A 40 -4.88 -14.85 -5.76
CA TYR A 40 -4.11 -15.12 -6.96
C TYR A 40 -3.05 -14.04 -7.24
N THR A 41 -3.41 -12.77 -7.03
CA THR A 41 -2.52 -11.63 -7.32
C THR A 41 -1.45 -11.46 -6.26
N PHE A 42 -1.80 -11.50 -4.97
CA PHE A 42 -0.92 -11.03 -3.89
C PHE A 42 -0.24 -12.16 -3.10
N ASP A 43 -0.87 -13.33 -2.92
CA ASP A 43 -0.35 -14.35 -2.00
C ASP A 43 0.75 -15.23 -2.62
N PHE A 44 0.64 -15.52 -3.92
CA PHE A 44 1.55 -16.47 -4.57
C PHE A 44 2.69 -15.82 -5.35
N GLY A 45 2.63 -14.51 -5.60
CA GLY A 45 3.57 -13.81 -6.46
C GLY A 45 4.71 -13.12 -5.72
N LYS A 46 5.95 -13.55 -5.97
CA LYS A 46 7.16 -12.86 -5.44
C LYS A 46 7.31 -11.41 -5.91
N LYS A 47 6.69 -11.06 -7.04
CA LYS A 47 6.72 -9.73 -7.66
C LYS A 47 5.48 -8.87 -7.38
N THR A 48 4.49 -9.46 -6.74
CA THR A 48 3.17 -8.83 -6.57
C THR A 48 2.69 -8.89 -5.13
N ASN A 49 3.46 -9.47 -4.19
CA ASN A 49 3.12 -9.41 -2.78
C ASN A 49 3.08 -7.96 -2.27
N MET A 50 2.38 -7.75 -1.16
CA MET A 50 2.12 -6.41 -0.61
C MET A 50 3.18 -5.93 0.39
N TYR A 51 4.35 -6.56 0.46
CA TYR A 51 5.41 -6.23 1.42
C TYR A 51 6.55 -5.49 0.72
N VAL A 52 6.55 -4.16 0.77
CA VAL A 52 7.38 -3.34 -0.12
C VAL A 52 8.88 -3.52 0.09
N THR A 53 9.31 -3.87 1.31
CA THR A 53 10.74 -4.10 1.60
C THR A 53 11.24 -5.41 1.01
N TYR A 54 10.34 -6.36 0.73
CA TYR A 54 10.70 -7.64 0.10
C TYR A 54 11.33 -7.44 -1.28
N PHE A 55 10.92 -6.40 -2.02
CA PHE A 55 11.48 -6.10 -3.34
C PHE A 55 12.93 -5.60 -3.29
N ASN A 56 13.36 -5.00 -2.17
CA ASN A 56 14.73 -4.53 -1.97
C ASN A 56 15.66 -5.61 -1.44
N SER A 57 15.24 -6.31 -0.38
CA SER A 57 16.13 -7.16 0.41
C SER A 57 15.65 -8.61 0.54
N GLY A 58 14.50 -8.97 -0.05
CA GLY A 58 13.93 -10.31 0.06
C GLY A 58 13.78 -10.75 1.51
N GLU A 59 14.36 -11.89 1.87
CA GLU A 59 14.36 -12.43 3.25
C GLU A 59 15.69 -12.19 3.99
N GLN A 60 16.52 -11.28 3.50
CA GLN A 60 17.84 -11.03 4.09
C GLN A 60 17.73 -10.22 5.39
N ARG A 61 18.81 -10.24 6.18
CA ARG A 61 18.86 -9.59 7.51
C ARG A 61 18.60 -8.09 7.41
N GLU A 62 19.02 -7.49 6.32
CA GLU A 62 18.86 -6.08 5.95
C GLU A 62 17.38 -5.66 5.97
N ARG A 63 16.46 -6.58 5.62
CA ARG A 63 15.02 -6.32 5.70
C ARG A 63 14.59 -5.97 7.13
N GLY A 64 15.13 -6.67 8.14
CA GLY A 64 14.79 -6.40 9.54
C GLY A 64 15.14 -4.97 9.98
N ILE A 65 16.23 -4.41 9.43
CA ILE A 65 16.64 -3.02 9.71
C ILE A 65 15.65 -2.05 9.06
N GLU A 66 15.21 -2.33 7.82
CA GLU A 66 14.19 -1.52 7.15
C GLU A 66 12.85 -1.51 7.88
N LEU A 67 12.39 -2.67 8.35
CA LEU A 67 11.15 -2.79 9.13
C LEU A 67 11.22 -1.99 10.43
N LEU A 68 12.37 -2.02 11.12
CA LEU A 68 12.58 -1.22 12.34
C LEU A 68 12.53 0.28 12.05
N HIS A 69 13.13 0.73 10.94
CA HIS A 69 13.05 2.14 10.54
C HIS A 69 11.62 2.59 10.23
N LEU A 70 10.83 1.76 9.53
CA LEU A 70 9.42 2.04 9.27
C LEU A 70 8.63 2.16 10.58
N LYS A 71 8.78 1.19 11.49
CA LYS A 71 8.12 1.21 12.80
C LYS A 71 8.45 2.49 13.58
N ASN A 72 9.72 2.87 13.65
CA ASN A 72 10.13 4.10 14.33
C ASN A 72 9.52 5.36 13.70
N THR A 73 9.41 5.40 12.37
CA THR A 73 8.82 6.56 11.66
C THR A 73 7.32 6.69 11.97
N TYR A 74 6.61 5.58 12.04
CA TYR A 74 5.21 5.55 12.45
C TYR A 74 5.03 6.07 13.88
N GLU A 75 5.81 5.54 14.83
CA GLU A 75 5.77 5.94 16.23
C GLU A 75 6.08 7.44 16.41
N GLN A 76 7.08 7.96 15.69
CA GLN A 76 7.43 9.40 15.72
C GLN A 76 6.33 10.30 15.17
N SER A 77 5.50 9.78 14.27
CA SER A 77 4.34 10.49 13.72
C SER A 77 3.07 10.29 14.56
N GLY A 78 3.16 9.59 15.70
CA GLY A 78 2.02 9.25 16.55
C GLY A 78 1.09 8.19 15.94
N PHE A 79 1.49 7.51 14.87
CA PHE A 79 0.73 6.42 14.26
C PHE A 79 1.07 5.10 14.93
N LEU A 80 0.05 4.41 15.45
CA LEU A 80 0.19 3.12 16.12
C LEU A 80 -0.24 2.00 15.16
N PRO A 81 0.71 1.33 14.48
CA PRO A 81 0.37 0.25 13.57
C PRO A 81 -0.21 -0.95 14.33
N THR A 82 -1.01 -1.76 13.63
CA THR A 82 -1.43 -3.08 14.14
C THR A 82 -0.22 -4.00 14.33
N GLU A 83 -0.19 -4.77 15.40
CA GLU A 83 0.83 -5.80 15.64
C GLU A 83 0.57 -7.09 14.83
N LYS A 84 -0.50 -7.14 14.04
CA LYS A 84 -0.86 -8.30 13.22
C LYS A 84 -0.16 -8.35 11.87
N GLU A 85 0.34 -7.21 11.40
CA GLU A 85 0.97 -7.08 10.08
C GLU A 85 2.35 -6.45 10.23
N LEU A 86 3.24 -6.72 9.27
CA LEU A 86 4.54 -6.06 9.22
C LEU A 86 4.38 -4.59 8.82
N PRO A 87 5.28 -3.69 9.28
CA PRO A 87 5.16 -2.27 9.01
C PRO A 87 5.33 -1.90 7.53
N ASP A 88 5.83 -2.80 6.69
CA ASP A 88 5.99 -2.63 5.24
C ASP A 88 4.81 -3.17 4.41
N TYR A 89 3.74 -3.62 5.07
CA TYR A 89 2.52 -4.01 4.38
C TYR A 89 1.87 -2.78 3.74
N LEU A 90 1.75 -2.76 2.41
CA LEU A 90 1.36 -1.58 1.63
C LEU A 90 0.02 -0.96 2.09
N PRO A 91 -1.05 -1.71 2.41
CA PRO A 91 -2.27 -1.12 2.97
C PRO A 91 -2.05 -0.38 4.28
N LEU A 92 -1.22 -0.91 5.18
CA LEU A 92 -0.85 -0.24 6.43
C LEU A 92 -0.05 1.04 6.15
N MET A 93 0.87 1.01 5.19
CA MET A 93 1.59 2.21 4.76
C MET A 93 0.65 3.30 4.21
N LEU A 94 -0.41 2.91 3.49
CA LEU A 94 -1.43 3.84 2.97
C LEU A 94 -2.30 4.41 4.09
N GLU A 95 -2.63 3.63 5.12
CA GLU A 95 -3.28 4.13 6.34
C GLU A 95 -2.40 5.16 7.05
N PHE A 96 -1.10 4.87 7.18
CA PHE A 96 -0.12 5.83 7.70
C PHE A 96 -0.11 7.12 6.88
N ALA A 97 -0.05 7.02 5.54
CA ALA A 97 -0.05 8.18 4.65
C ALA A 97 -1.31 9.04 4.76
N ALA A 98 -2.45 8.43 5.11
CA ALA A 98 -3.70 9.13 5.34
C ALA A 98 -3.76 9.87 6.70
N ALA A 99 -2.97 9.43 7.69
CA ALA A 99 -2.99 9.96 9.05
C ALA A 99 -1.81 10.88 9.40
N ALA A 100 -0.66 10.69 8.77
CA ALA A 100 0.58 11.41 9.06
C ALA A 100 0.67 12.76 8.34
N GLU A 101 1.60 13.61 8.79
CA GLU A 101 2.01 14.80 8.03
C GLU A 101 2.57 14.40 6.65
N ILE A 102 2.31 15.21 5.64
CA ILE A 102 2.62 14.88 4.25
C ILE A 102 4.12 14.67 4.02
N GLU A 103 4.98 15.37 4.75
CA GLU A 103 6.43 15.22 4.72
C GLU A 103 6.88 13.85 5.26
N ALA A 104 6.30 13.41 6.39
CA ALA A 104 6.59 12.12 6.98
C ALA A 104 6.14 10.97 6.07
N ALA A 105 4.91 11.08 5.54
CA ALA A 105 4.39 10.13 4.55
C ALA A 105 5.29 10.08 3.30
N ARG A 106 5.64 11.24 2.73
CA ARG A 106 6.50 11.31 1.54
C ARG A 106 7.86 10.67 1.77
N SER A 107 8.51 10.95 2.90
CA SER A 107 9.80 10.37 3.26
C SER A 107 9.77 8.84 3.28
N VAL A 108 8.66 8.24 3.71
CA VAL A 108 8.49 6.78 3.69
C VAL A 108 8.36 6.27 2.25
N PHE A 109 7.49 6.88 1.45
CA PHE A 109 7.16 6.37 0.12
C PHE A 109 8.26 6.63 -0.92
N GLU A 110 9.01 7.73 -0.84
CA GLU A 110 10.11 8.04 -1.76
C GLU A 110 11.16 6.93 -1.82
N LYS A 111 11.40 6.26 -0.68
CA LYS A 111 12.32 5.13 -0.59
C LYS A 111 11.90 3.92 -1.43
N TYR A 112 10.61 3.77 -1.69
CA TYR A 112 10.03 2.58 -2.33
C TYR A 112 9.45 2.87 -3.72
N LEU A 113 9.50 4.11 -4.20
CA LEU A 113 8.97 4.48 -5.52
C LEU A 113 9.59 3.70 -6.68
N SER A 114 10.85 3.28 -6.58
CA SER A 114 11.51 2.46 -7.60
C SER A 114 10.98 1.02 -7.69
N ASN A 115 10.21 0.59 -6.69
CA ASN A 115 9.71 -0.79 -6.58
C ASN A 115 8.28 -0.93 -7.11
N VAL A 116 7.68 0.17 -7.57
CA VAL A 116 6.29 0.26 -8.05
C VAL A 116 6.26 0.65 -9.51
#